data_AF-A0A259BJE7-F1
#
_entry.id   AF-A0A259BJE7-F1
#
_cell.length_a   1.000
_cell.length_b   1.000
_cell.length_c   1.000
_cell.angle_alpha   90.00
_cell.angle_beta   90.00
_cell.angle_gamma   90.00
#
_symmetry.space_group_name_H-M   'P 1'
#
loop_
_entity.id
_entity.type
_entity.pdbx_description
1 polymer ?
#
loop_
_entity_poly.entity_id
_entity_poly.type
_entity_poly.pdbx_seq_one_letter_code
_entity_poly.pdbx_strand_id
1 'polypeptide(L)'
;MAMKETVLPDTMTAPETGEILTRSVRPFVVAYKGVSLMVELPGYYPAGEGDGIHVGKDMAVVDVALRTLKEQVDGTPSPATIRRVRTKLNLSQRDAGALLKVGENAFDKYERGLVEPSGPTSQLIKLLDRHPEMADELR
;
A
#
# COMPACT_ATOMS: atom_id res chain seq x y z
N MET A 1 16.15 -5.15 14.22
CA MET A 1 15.84 -6.59 14.19
C MET A 1 15.95 -7.06 12.75
N ALA A 2 16.90 -7.95 12.45
CA ALA A 2 17.03 -8.51 11.11
C ALA A 2 15.82 -9.42 10.84
N MET A 3 15.01 -9.07 9.84
CA MET A 3 13.99 -9.99 9.33
C MET A 3 14.74 -11.13 8.67
N LYS A 4 14.77 -12.31 9.29
CA LYS A 4 15.19 -13.53 8.61
C LYS A 4 14.25 -13.67 7.42
N GLU A 5 14.77 -13.60 6.19
CA GLU A 5 13.99 -13.98 5.01
C GLU A 5 13.63 -15.45 5.19
N THR A 6 12.38 -15.69 5.60
CA THR A 6 11.84 -17.03 5.66
C THR A 6 11.80 -17.53 4.22
N VAL A 7 12.73 -18.41 3.88
CA VAL A 7 12.71 -19.12 2.60
C VAL A 7 11.41 -19.90 2.57
N LEU A 8 10.48 -19.45 1.73
CA LEU A 8 9.21 -20.12 1.51
C LEU A 8 9.50 -21.43 0.75
N PRO A 9 8.85 -22.55 1.11
CA PRO A 9 9.03 -23.81 0.39
C PRO A 9 8.52 -23.69 -1.05
N ASP A 10 9.02 -24.54 -1.96
CA ASP A 10 8.58 -24.52 -3.36
C ASP A 10 7.17 -25.09 -3.56
N THR A 11 6.69 -25.88 -2.60
CA THR A 11 5.38 -26.54 -2.66
C THR A 11 4.67 -26.49 -1.32
N MET A 12 3.33 -26.51 -1.34
CA MET A 12 2.50 -26.71 -0.15
C MET A 12 1.24 -27.52 -0.47
N THR A 13 0.67 -28.17 0.54
CA THR A 13 -0.61 -28.88 0.41
C THR A 13 -1.76 -27.91 0.63
N ALA A 14 -2.71 -27.85 -0.31
CA ALA A 14 -3.91 -27.06 -0.17
C ALA A 14 -4.76 -27.57 1.01
N PRO A 15 -5.20 -26.70 1.93
CA PRO A 15 -5.96 -27.12 3.11
C PRO A 15 -7.35 -27.64 2.77
N GLU A 16 -7.94 -27.19 1.66
CA GLU A 16 -9.31 -27.55 1.27
C GLU A 16 -9.39 -28.79 0.37
N THR A 17 -8.44 -28.94 -0.56
CA THR A 17 -8.47 -30.02 -1.56
C THR A 17 -7.42 -31.11 -1.31
N GLY A 18 -6.41 -30.85 -0.48
CA GLY A 18 -5.27 -31.76 -0.30
C GLY A 18 -4.31 -31.80 -1.51
N GLU A 19 -4.53 -30.98 -2.54
CA GLU A 19 -3.68 -30.93 -3.72
C GLU A 19 -2.31 -30.31 -3.44
N ILE A 20 -1.30 -30.72 -4.21
CA ILE A 20 0.04 -30.11 -4.15
C ILE A 20 0.02 -28.84 -5.00
N LEU A 21 0.17 -27.70 -4.33
CA LEU A 21 0.32 -26.40 -4.95
C LEU A 21 1.81 -26.08 -5.11
N THR A 22 2.16 -25.51 -6.25
CA THR A 22 3.54 -25.10 -6.55
C THR A 22 3.64 -23.59 -6.52
N ARG A 23 4.76 -23.09 -6.03
CA ARG A 23 5.07 -21.66 -6.02
C ARG A 23 5.13 -21.14 -7.46
N SER A 24 4.28 -20.18 -7.80
CA SER A 24 4.29 -19.52 -9.09
C SER A 24 3.74 -18.10 -9.01
N VAL A 25 3.70 -17.41 -10.13
CA VAL A 25 3.13 -16.07 -10.27
C VAL A 25 2.07 -16.13 -11.37
N ARG A 26 0.89 -15.57 -11.13
CA ARG A 26 -0.19 -15.52 -12.13
C ARG A 26 -0.72 -14.09 -12.30
N PRO A 27 -1.16 -13.71 -13.51
CA PRO A 27 -1.87 -12.46 -13.73
C PRO A 27 -3.14 -12.40 -12.89
N PHE A 28 -3.33 -11.32 -12.15
CA PHE A 28 -4.49 -11.07 -11.31
C PHE A 28 -5.01 -9.65 -11.55
N VAL A 29 -6.33 -9.52 -11.68
CA VAL A 29 -6.96 -8.21 -11.92
C VAL A 29 -7.39 -7.61 -10.58
N VAL A 30 -6.76 -6.51 -10.20
CA VAL A 30 -7.18 -5.69 -9.06
C VAL A 30 -8.15 -4.64 -9.58
N ALA A 31 -9.38 -4.61 -9.05
CA ALA A 31 -10.40 -3.66 -9.46
C ALA A 31 -10.86 -2.79 -8.29
N TYR A 32 -11.10 -1.50 -8.55
CA TYR A 32 -11.61 -0.54 -7.58
C TYR A 32 -12.47 0.51 -8.28
N LYS A 33 -13.73 0.66 -7.87
CA LYS A 33 -14.67 1.69 -8.37
C LYS A 33 -14.66 1.87 -9.91
N GLY A 34 -14.68 0.78 -10.66
CA GLY A 34 -14.77 0.80 -12.13
C GLY A 34 -13.45 0.98 -12.89
N VAL A 35 -12.32 1.14 -12.20
CA VAL A 35 -10.98 1.03 -12.80
C VAL A 35 -10.29 -0.24 -12.32
N SER A 36 -9.42 -0.80 -13.16
CA SER A 36 -8.68 -2.01 -12.84
C SER A 36 -7.23 -1.94 -13.31
N LEU A 37 -6.38 -2.72 -12.64
CA LEU A 37 -4.97 -2.90 -12.96
C LEU A 37 -4.67 -4.40 -12.93
N MET A 38 -3.92 -4.89 -13.92
CA MET A 38 -3.39 -6.24 -13.92
C MET A 38 -2.05 -6.26 -13.17
N VAL A 39 -1.89 -7.20 -12.24
CA VAL A 39 -0.64 -7.43 -11.51
C VAL A 39 -0.22 -8.88 -11.61
N GLU A 40 1.09 -9.10 -11.54
CA GLU A 40 1.68 -10.42 -11.40
C GLU A 40 1.63 -10.82 -9.92
N LEU A 41 0.68 -11.68 -9.54
CA LEU A 41 0.42 -12.09 -8.15
C LEU A 41 1.18 -13.37 -7.81
N PRO A 42 2.15 -13.31 -6.88
CA PRO A 42 2.80 -14.51 -6.37
C PRO A 42 1.87 -15.32 -5.47
N GLY A 43 2.03 -16.64 -5.49
CA GLY A 43 1.24 -17.52 -4.64
C GLY A 43 1.64 -18.98 -4.86
N TYR A 44 0.91 -19.88 -4.20
CA TYR A 44 0.96 -21.29 -4.49
C TYR A 44 -0.27 -21.66 -5.27
N TYR A 45 -0.08 -22.20 -6.47
CA TYR A 45 -1.15 -22.49 -7.40
C TYR A 45 -1.16 -23.96 -7.79
N PRO A 46 -2.35 -24.52 -8.13
CA PRO A 46 -2.43 -25.86 -8.70
C PRO A 46 -1.86 -25.85 -10.12
N ALA A 47 -1.52 -27.03 -10.67
CA ALA A 47 -1.02 -27.13 -12.05
C ALA A 47 -2.07 -26.69 -13.09
N GLY A 48 -3.36 -26.84 -12.77
CA GLY A 48 -4.47 -26.43 -13.62
C GLY A 48 -5.11 -25.11 -13.21
N GLU A 49 -6.41 -25.02 -13.48
CA GLU A 49 -7.27 -23.94 -13.00
C GLU A 49 -7.60 -24.15 -11.51
N GLY A 50 -7.72 -23.05 -10.78
CA GLY A 50 -8.02 -23.08 -9.35
C GLY A 50 -7.40 -21.91 -8.61
N ASP A 51 -7.87 -21.72 -7.38
CA ASP A 51 -7.46 -20.62 -6.53
C ASP A 51 -6.06 -20.82 -5.97
N GLY A 52 -5.33 -19.71 -5.86
CA GLY A 52 -3.99 -19.68 -5.27
C GLY A 52 -4.03 -19.40 -3.78
N ILE A 53 -3.04 -19.93 -3.05
CA ILE A 53 -2.81 -19.57 -1.66
C ILE A 53 -1.71 -18.51 -1.60
N HIS A 54 -2.02 -17.39 -0.94
CA HIS A 54 -1.11 -16.25 -0.78
C HIS A 54 -0.65 -16.17 0.67
N VAL A 55 0.67 -16.18 0.89
CA VAL A 55 1.27 -16.16 2.22
C VAL A 55 2.28 -15.03 2.37
N GLY A 56 2.44 -14.53 3.59
CA GLY A 56 3.44 -13.51 3.89
C GLY A 56 3.25 -12.24 3.06
N LYS A 57 4.16 -11.99 2.10
CA LYS A 57 4.20 -10.76 1.29
C LYS A 57 3.57 -10.91 -0.10
N ASP A 58 2.94 -12.04 -0.39
CA ASP A 58 2.32 -12.31 -1.70
C ASP A 58 1.31 -11.23 -2.11
N MET A 59 0.48 -10.82 -1.15
CA MET A 59 -0.55 -9.79 -1.38
C MET A 59 0.00 -8.37 -1.47
N ALA A 60 1.30 -8.14 -1.24
CA ALA A 60 1.87 -6.80 -1.26
C ALA A 60 1.72 -6.13 -2.63
N VAL A 61 1.79 -6.88 -3.73
CA VAL A 61 1.59 -6.35 -5.09
C VAL A 61 0.14 -5.91 -5.31
N VAL A 62 -0.82 -6.65 -4.77
CA VAL A 62 -2.25 -6.31 -4.81
C VAL A 62 -2.53 -5.08 -3.96
N ASP A 63 -1.96 -5.00 -2.76
CA ASP A 63 -2.10 -3.85 -1.87
C ASP A 63 -1.56 -2.56 -2.51
N VAL A 64 -0.40 -2.63 -3.16
CA VAL A 64 0.19 -1.51 -3.89
C VAL A 64 -0.73 -1.08 -5.04
N ALA A 65 -1.19 -2.03 -5.87
CA ALA A 65 -2.09 -1.73 -6.97
C ALA A 65 -3.42 -1.11 -6.48
N LEU A 66 -4.01 -1.64 -5.41
CA LEU A 66 -5.23 -1.09 -4.83
C LEU A 66 -5.03 0.34 -4.33
N ARG A 67 -3.88 0.64 -3.70
CA ARG A 67 -3.54 2.01 -3.29
C ARG A 67 -3.38 2.94 -4.48
N THR A 68 -2.75 2.50 -5.56
CA THR A 68 -2.65 3.27 -6.80
C THR A 68 -4.03 3.60 -7.37
N LEU A 69 -4.93 2.60 -7.43
CA LEU A 69 -6.30 2.82 -7.90
C LEU A 69 -7.08 3.78 -6.99
N LYS A 70 -6.95 3.65 -5.66
CA LYS A 70 -7.56 4.58 -4.70
C LYS A 70 -7.04 6.01 -4.87
N GLU A 71 -5.74 6.18 -5.08
CA GLU A 71 -5.15 7.50 -5.32
C GLU A 71 -5.66 8.13 -6.62
N GLN A 72 -5.83 7.32 -7.67
CA GLN A 72 -6.38 7.76 -8.94
C GLN A 72 -7.87 8.15 -8.84
N VAL A 73 -8.69 7.35 -8.15
CA VAL A 73 -10.15 7.55 -8.12
C VAL A 73 -10.57 8.53 -7.03
N ASP A 74 -10.09 8.33 -5.81
CA ASP A 74 -10.54 9.10 -4.63
C ASP A 74 -9.60 10.25 -4.28
N GLY A 75 -8.39 10.27 -4.85
CA GLY A 75 -7.35 11.23 -4.46
C GLY A 75 -6.74 10.95 -3.10
N THR A 76 -6.97 9.77 -2.50
CA THR A 76 -6.34 9.34 -1.25
C THR A 76 -4.86 9.06 -1.52
N PRO A 77 -3.92 9.83 -0.94
CA PRO A 77 -2.51 9.70 -1.26
C PRO A 77 -1.95 8.36 -0.77
N SER A 78 -1.17 7.67 -1.62
CA SER A 78 -0.44 6.48 -1.22
C SER A 78 0.63 6.79 -0.17
N PRO A 79 1.12 5.80 0.60
CA PRO A 79 2.23 5.99 1.54
C PRO A 79 3.47 6.62 0.91
N ALA A 80 3.76 6.24 -0.34
CA ALA A 80 4.86 6.82 -1.12
C ALA A 80 4.61 8.30 -1.45
N THR A 81 3.39 8.65 -1.86
CA THR A 81 3.00 10.05 -2.09
C THR A 81 3.12 10.88 -0.82
N ILE A 82 2.59 10.40 0.31
CA ILE A 82 2.65 11.09 1.61
C ILE A 82 4.10 11.40 2.00
N ARG A 83 4.99 10.40 1.90
CA ARG A 83 6.42 10.57 2.17
C ARG A 83 7.08 11.59 1.24
N ARG A 84 6.76 11.55 -0.06
CA ARG A 84 7.27 12.49 -1.06
C ARG A 84 6.84 13.92 -0.75
N VAL A 85 5.57 14.15 -0.43
CA VAL A 85 5.05 15.48 -0.09
C VAL A 85 5.70 16.00 1.18
N ARG A 86 5.76 15.18 2.25
CA ARG A 86 6.41 15.58 3.50
C ARG A 86 7.87 15.99 3.30
N THR A 87 8.63 15.19 2.56
CA THR A 87 10.04 15.47 2.29
C THR A 87 10.23 16.70 1.39
N LYS A 88 9.33 16.93 0.43
CA LYS A 88 9.28 18.17 -0.36
C LYS A 88 9.09 19.41 0.51
N LEU A 89 8.31 19.32 1.58
CA LEU A 89 8.09 20.40 2.55
C LEU A 89 9.21 20.53 3.60
N ASN A 90 10.24 19.67 3.53
CA ASN A 90 11.33 19.60 4.50
C ASN A 90 10.86 19.39 5.95
N LEU A 91 9.84 18.55 6.15
CA LEU A 91 9.28 18.25 7.47
C LEU A 91 9.70 16.86 7.97
N SER A 92 9.97 16.74 9.27
CA SER A 92 9.98 15.42 9.92
C SER A 92 8.55 14.85 9.99
N GLN A 93 8.40 13.55 10.26
CA GLN A 93 7.06 12.95 10.44
C GLN A 93 6.31 13.62 11.60
N ARG A 94 7.02 13.94 12.68
CA ARG A 94 6.48 14.64 13.85
C ARG A 94 6.05 16.08 13.49
N ASP A 95 6.88 16.82 12.77
CA ASP A 95 6.56 18.21 12.37
C ASP A 95 5.38 18.25 11.40
N ALA A 96 5.30 17.29 10.48
CA ALA A 96 4.16 17.16 9.58
C ALA A 96 2.87 16.84 10.35
N GLY A 97 2.95 15.97 11.36
CA GLY A 97 1.82 15.69 12.26
C GLY A 97 1.34 16.93 13.00
N ALA A 98 2.28 17.70 13.55
CA ALA A 98 1.99 18.94 14.26
C ALA A 98 1.45 20.06 13.35
N LEU A 99 1.97 20.17 12.12
CA LEU A 99 1.52 21.14 11.12
C LEU A 99 0.06 20.88 10.73
N LEU A 100 -0.26 19.61 10.43
CA LEU A 100 -1.59 19.19 9.99
C LEU A 100 -2.57 18.94 11.15
N LYS A 101 -2.15 19.20 12.40
CA LYS A 101 -2.93 18.99 13.63
C LYS A 101 -3.51 17.57 13.72
N VAL A 102 -2.73 16.58 13.28
CA VAL A 102 -3.04 15.15 13.41
C VAL A 102 -2.21 14.54 14.56
N GLY A 103 -2.53 13.32 14.96
CA GLY A 103 -1.80 12.64 16.03
C GLY A 103 -0.29 12.56 15.74
N GLU A 104 0.53 12.59 16.79
CA GLU A 104 2.00 12.66 16.70
C GLU A 104 2.62 11.58 15.79
N ASN A 105 2.07 10.37 15.83
CA ASN A 105 2.54 9.21 15.05
C ASN A 105 1.72 8.96 13.78
N ALA A 106 0.89 9.91 13.36
CA ALA A 106 0.01 9.74 12.20
C ALA A 106 0.82 9.54 10.92
N PHE A 107 1.84 10.38 10.68
CA PHE A 107 2.69 10.29 9.49
C PHE A 107 3.50 8.99 9.43
N ASP A 108 3.98 8.45 10.56
CA ASP A 108 4.61 7.11 10.59
C ASP A 108 3.61 6.04 10.12
N LYS A 109 2.40 6.04 10.67
CA LYS A 109 1.36 5.07 10.30
C LYS A 109 0.94 5.22 8.84
N TYR A 110 0.82 6.45 8.34
CA TYR A 110 0.47 6.75 6.97
C TYR A 110 1.55 6.27 5.99
N GLU A 111 2.83 6.59 6.25
CA GLU A 111 3.95 6.20 5.38
C GLU A 111 4.26 4.71 5.42
N ARG A 112 3.85 4.01 6.48
CA ARG A 112 3.87 2.54 6.58
C ARG A 112 2.60 1.90 6.03
N GLY A 113 1.62 2.70 5.66
CA GLY A 113 0.33 2.23 5.15
C GLY A 113 -0.53 1.49 6.18
N LEU A 114 -0.27 1.66 7.48
CA LEU A 114 -1.02 1.04 8.57
C LEU A 114 -2.39 1.69 8.78
N VAL A 115 -2.50 2.98 8.47
CA VAL A 115 -3.73 3.77 8.60
C VAL A 115 -3.81 4.68 7.38
N GLU A 116 -5.02 4.89 6.85
CA GLU A 116 -5.27 5.88 5.79
C GLU A 116 -5.55 7.25 6.42
N PRO A 117 -5.03 8.35 5.84
CA PRO A 117 -5.41 9.69 6.27
C PRO A 117 -6.91 9.93 6.06
N SER A 118 -7.50 10.79 6.91
CA SER A 118 -8.89 11.22 6.71
C SER A 118 -9.06 11.93 5.35
N GLY A 119 -10.30 12.04 4.86
CA GLY A 119 -10.60 12.77 3.62
C GLY A 119 -10.04 14.21 3.61
N PRO A 120 -10.31 15.03 4.64
CA PRO A 120 -9.74 16.38 4.75
C PRO A 120 -8.21 16.39 4.79
N THR A 121 -7.58 15.49 5.55
CA THR A 121 -6.11 15.36 5.59
C THR A 121 -5.54 15.01 4.22
N SER A 122 -6.18 14.09 3.49
CA SER A 122 -5.79 13.68 2.14
C SER A 122 -5.84 14.85 1.16
N GLN A 123 -6.92 15.65 1.22
CA GLN A 123 -7.06 16.85 0.39
C GLN A 123 -5.98 17.89 0.71
N LEU A 124 -5.69 18.13 1.99
CA LEU A 124 -4.67 19.09 2.39
C LEU A 124 -3.26 18.65 1.98
N ILE A 125 -2.92 17.37 2.12
CA ILE A 125 -1.66 16.81 1.60
C ILE A 125 -1.54 17.04 0.09
N LYS A 126 -2.62 16.79 -0.67
CA LYS A 126 -2.65 17.02 -2.13
C LYS A 126 -2.52 18.49 -2.49
N LEU A 127 -3.07 19.39 -1.67
CA LEU A 127 -2.98 20.83 -1.87
C LEU A 127 -1.55 21.30 -1.62
N LEU A 128 -0.96 20.91 -0.48
CA LEU A 128 0.44 21.22 -0.13
C LEU A 128 1.46 20.63 -1.10
N ASP A 129 1.13 19.52 -1.78
CA ASP A 129 1.97 19.01 -2.86
C ASP A 129 2.03 19.97 -4.06
N ARG A 130 0.92 20.63 -4.39
CA ARG A 130 0.86 21.59 -5.50
C ARG A 130 1.35 22.98 -5.10
N HIS A 131 1.06 23.37 -3.86
CA HIS A 131 1.30 24.69 -3.28
C HIS A 131 2.10 24.54 -1.99
N PRO A 132 3.38 24.15 -2.04
CA PRO A 132 4.21 23.96 -0.85
C PRO A 132 4.35 25.22 0.01
N GLU A 133 4.23 26.41 -0.61
CA GLU A 133 4.23 27.71 0.07
C GLU A 133 3.12 27.86 1.12
N MET A 134 1.98 27.19 0.93
CA MET A 134 0.86 27.25 1.89
C MET A 134 1.17 26.56 3.22
N ALA A 135 2.25 25.77 3.31
CA ALA A 135 2.70 25.21 4.58
C ALA A 135 3.07 26.30 5.59
N ASP A 136 3.49 27.49 5.12
CA ASP A 136 3.84 28.62 5.98
C ASP A 136 2.62 29.20 6.70
N GLU A 137 1.43 29.13 6.08
CA GLU A 137 0.17 29.61 6.67
C GLU A 137 -0.39 28.68 7.76
N LEU A 138 0.12 27.45 7.86
CA LEU A 138 -0.34 26.43 8.80
C LEU A 138 0.53 26.32 10.06
N ARG A 139 1.67 27.02 10.11
CA ARG A 139 2.60 27.00 11.25
C ARG A 139 2.08 27.83 12.41
#